data_AF-A0A3N4KQE8-F1
#
_entry.id   AF-A0A3N4KQE8-F1
#
_cell.length_a   1.000
_cell.length_b   1.000
_cell.length_c   1.000
_cell.angle_alpha   90.00
_cell.angle_beta   90.00
_cell.angle_gamma   90.00
#
_symmetry.space_group_name_H-M   'P 1'
#
loop_
_entity.id
_entity.type
_entity.pdbx_description
1 polymer ?
#
loop_
_entity_poly.entity_id
_entity_poly.type
_entity_poly.pdbx_seq_one_letter_code
_entity_poly.pdbx_strand_id
1 'polypeptide(L)'
;MATAPEPVVGASFLRDIYHRVNPDYSGRYTVPVLWDTKNNAIVSNESSEIIRMFYEEFDEFVSEDKKGGWLLPEAKRAEIDAMNEWVYDTVNNGVYKAGFATSQGAYESAVGALFESLGRLEGILAGSGGRYLLGSEMTEVDVRLFTTVVRFDPVYVQHFKCNVGMIRHDYPAIHKWLRHLYWDIPAFKDTTNFEHIKKHYTKSHTQINPHSITPVGPLPDIVPKDKE
;
A
#
# COMPACT_ATOMS: atom_id res chain seq x y z
N MET A 1 1.76 -24.64 -2.02
CA MET A 1 1.65 -25.56 -0.87
C MET A 1 0.25 -25.43 -0.33
N ALA A 2 -0.43 -26.54 -0.05
CA ALA A 2 -1.72 -26.50 0.63
C ALA A 2 -1.49 -25.95 2.03
N THR A 3 -1.89 -24.70 2.25
CA THR A 3 -2.02 -24.13 3.59
C THR A 3 -3.18 -24.84 4.28
N ALA A 4 -3.04 -25.15 5.56
CA ALA A 4 -4.18 -25.58 6.37
C ALA A 4 -5.32 -24.55 6.21
N PRO A 5 -6.59 -24.97 6.29
CA PRO A 5 -7.70 -24.03 6.31
C PRO A 5 -7.47 -22.95 7.36
N GLU A 6 -7.93 -21.72 7.11
CA GLU A 6 -7.75 -20.69 8.11
C GLU A 6 -8.49 -21.09 9.42
N PRO A 7 -7.92 -20.76 10.60
CA PRO A 7 -8.29 -21.43 11.84
C PRO A 7 -9.62 -20.96 12.44
N VAL A 8 -10.22 -19.87 11.94
CA VAL A 8 -11.42 -19.25 12.53
C VAL A 8 -12.68 -19.74 11.83
N VAL A 9 -12.70 -19.69 10.50
CA VAL A 9 -13.86 -20.01 9.66
C VAL A 9 -13.70 -21.42 9.04
N GLY A 10 -12.51 -22.02 9.06
CA GLY A 10 -12.20 -23.28 8.38
C GLY A 10 -12.18 -23.16 6.86
N ALA A 11 -12.03 -21.95 6.31
CA ALA A 11 -12.05 -21.70 4.87
C ALA A 11 -10.71 -22.08 4.22
N SER A 12 -10.77 -22.75 3.06
CA SER A 12 -9.57 -23.05 2.27
C SER A 12 -9.21 -21.92 1.31
N PHE A 13 -10.21 -21.12 0.92
CA PHE A 13 -10.05 -19.96 0.05
C PHE A 13 -10.86 -18.78 0.56
N LEU A 14 -10.41 -17.56 0.27
CA LEU A 14 -11.11 -16.34 0.66
C LEU A 14 -12.54 -16.27 0.11
N ARG A 15 -12.78 -16.79 -1.10
CA ARG A 15 -14.14 -16.87 -1.67
C ARG A 15 -15.11 -17.66 -0.78
N ASP A 16 -14.61 -18.66 -0.04
CA ASP A 16 -15.46 -19.47 0.85
C ASP A 16 -15.96 -18.63 2.03
N ILE A 17 -15.17 -17.64 2.48
CA ILE A 17 -15.58 -16.67 3.51
C ILE A 17 -16.67 -15.75 2.96
N TYR A 18 -16.51 -15.22 1.75
CA TYR A 18 -17.53 -14.37 1.11
C TYR A 18 -18.84 -15.13 0.87
N HIS A 19 -18.79 -16.35 0.34
CA HIS A 19 -19.97 -17.17 0.10
C HIS A 19 -20.64 -17.65 1.40
N ARG A 20 -19.91 -17.72 2.51
CA ARG A 20 -20.51 -18.02 3.82
C ARG A 20 -21.45 -16.92 4.30
N VAL A 21 -21.13 -15.66 4.03
CA VAL A 21 -21.95 -14.50 4.41
C VAL A 21 -23.03 -14.23 3.36
N ASN A 22 -22.70 -14.37 2.09
CA ASN A 22 -23.62 -14.20 0.98
C ASN A 22 -23.38 -15.27 -0.09
N PRO A 23 -24.20 -16.33 -0.14
CA PRO A 23 -24.06 -17.41 -1.12
C PRO A 23 -24.06 -16.93 -2.58
N ASP A 24 -24.78 -15.84 -2.87
CA ASP A 24 -24.94 -15.26 -4.20
C ASP A 24 -23.90 -14.16 -4.50
N TYR A 25 -22.86 -14.02 -3.68
CA TYR A 25 -21.81 -13.01 -3.90
C TYR A 25 -21.10 -13.21 -5.25
N SER A 26 -21.11 -12.15 -6.07
CA SER A 26 -20.55 -12.15 -7.43
C SER A 26 -19.49 -11.06 -7.66
N GLY A 27 -19.07 -10.39 -6.59
CA GLY A 27 -18.04 -9.36 -6.62
C GLY A 27 -16.61 -9.92 -6.61
N ARG A 28 -15.64 -9.04 -6.35
CA ARG A 28 -14.23 -9.43 -6.19
C ARG A 28 -13.97 -9.88 -4.76
N TYR A 29 -13.31 -11.03 -4.60
CA TYR A 29 -12.84 -11.52 -3.31
C TYR A 29 -11.55 -10.80 -2.91
N THR A 30 -11.66 -9.67 -2.21
CA THR A 30 -10.53 -8.79 -1.90
C THR A 30 -10.01 -8.99 -0.48
N VAL A 31 -8.72 -8.71 -0.28
CA VAL A 31 -8.13 -8.46 1.04
C VAL A 31 -7.92 -6.94 1.20
N PRO A 32 -7.91 -6.40 2.43
CA PRO A 32 -8.16 -7.06 3.72
C PRO A 32 -9.64 -7.44 3.94
N VAL A 33 -9.89 -8.32 4.91
CA VAL A 33 -11.24 -8.64 5.43
C VAL A 33 -11.21 -8.53 6.95
N LEU A 34 -12.03 -7.64 7.51
CA LEU A 34 -12.31 -7.57 8.93
C LEU A 34 -13.51 -8.46 9.24
N TRP A 35 -13.30 -9.51 10.02
CA TRP A 35 -14.28 -10.56 10.31
C TRP A 35 -14.77 -10.49 11.76
N ASP A 36 -16.09 -10.56 11.95
CA ASP A 36 -16.73 -10.70 13.25
C ASP A 36 -16.94 -12.17 13.59
N THR A 37 -16.20 -12.66 14.59
CA THR A 37 -16.27 -14.06 15.05
C THR A 37 -17.53 -14.37 15.87
N LYS A 38 -18.24 -13.36 16.39
CA LYS A 38 -19.47 -13.56 17.16
C LYS A 38 -20.66 -13.75 16.22
N ASN A 39 -20.77 -12.88 15.21
CA ASN A 39 -21.87 -12.89 14.26
C ASN A 39 -21.57 -13.70 12.98
N ASN A 40 -20.34 -14.18 12.80
CA ASN A 40 -19.88 -14.89 11.61
C ASN A 40 -20.13 -14.08 10.32
N ALA A 41 -19.71 -12.82 10.32
CA ALA A 41 -19.95 -11.87 9.24
C ALA A 41 -18.70 -11.08 8.87
N ILE A 42 -18.63 -10.61 7.63
CA ILE A 42 -17.66 -9.61 7.20
C ILE A 42 -18.15 -8.24 7.69
N VAL A 43 -17.34 -7.56 8.50
CA VAL A 43 -17.61 -6.20 8.99
C VAL A 43 -17.28 -5.18 7.91
N SER A 44 -16.07 -5.28 7.34
CA SER A 44 -15.62 -4.45 6.23
C SER A 44 -14.54 -5.17 5.44
N ASN A 45 -14.43 -4.86 4.16
CA ASN A 45 -13.31 -5.24 3.30
C ASN A 45 -12.67 -4.00 2.63
N GLU A 46 -12.98 -2.80 3.12
CA GLU A 46 -12.43 -1.54 2.62
C GLU A 46 -11.28 -1.10 3.53
N SER A 47 -10.06 -1.17 3.02
CA SER A 47 -8.84 -0.90 3.78
C SER A 47 -8.83 0.50 4.40
N SER A 48 -9.37 1.51 3.70
CA SER A 48 -9.37 2.90 4.17
C SER A 48 -10.32 3.14 5.35
N GLU A 49 -11.42 2.39 5.41
CA GLU A 49 -12.35 2.43 6.54
C GLU A 49 -11.82 1.62 7.72
N ILE A 50 -11.28 0.42 7.45
CA ILE A 50 -10.75 -0.48 8.50
C ILE A 50 -9.65 0.20 9.31
N ILE A 51 -8.70 0.90 8.67
CA ILE A 51 -7.63 1.58 9.41
C ILE A 51 -8.18 2.69 10.31
N ARG A 52 -9.25 3.38 9.90
CA ARG A 52 -9.89 4.43 10.72
C ARG A 52 -10.66 3.85 11.89
N MET A 53 -11.36 2.72 11.70
CA MET A 53 -11.93 1.96 12.81
C MET A 53 -10.85 1.60 13.85
N PHE A 54 -9.66 1.19 13.41
CA PHE A 54 -8.55 0.89 14.33
C PHE A 54 -7.95 2.11 15.03
N TYR A 55 -8.10 3.31 14.46
CA TYR A 55 -7.62 4.54 15.08
C TYR A 55 -8.55 5.09 16.16
N GLU A 56 -9.85 4.80 16.07
CA GLU A 56 -10.88 5.50 16.84
C GLU A 56 -11.69 4.56 17.76
N GLU A 57 -11.96 3.32 17.36
CA GLU A 57 -12.93 2.45 18.04
C GLU A 57 -12.32 1.55 19.13
N PHE A 58 -11.00 1.57 19.29
CA PHE A 58 -10.26 0.68 20.19
C PHE A 58 -9.40 1.41 21.23
N ASP A 59 -9.69 2.69 21.50
CA ASP A 59 -8.95 3.52 22.45
C ASP A 59 -8.84 2.89 23.84
N GLU A 60 -9.85 2.12 24.29
CA GLU A 60 -9.83 1.44 25.58
C GLU A 60 -8.76 0.33 25.70
N PHE A 61 -8.24 -0.16 24.56
CA PHE A 61 -7.31 -1.30 24.50
C PHE A 61 -5.86 -0.89 24.19
N VAL A 62 -5.58 0.38 23.92
CA VAL A 62 -4.26 0.86 23.53
C VAL A 62 -3.61 1.70 24.63
N SER A 63 -2.28 1.82 24.59
CA SER A 63 -1.53 2.68 25.50
C SER A 63 -1.89 4.16 25.28
N GLU A 64 -1.74 4.98 26.32
CA GLU A 64 -2.15 6.38 26.30
C GLU A 64 -1.53 7.19 25.14
N ASP A 65 -0.29 6.87 24.75
CA ASP A 65 0.42 7.49 23.62
C ASP A 65 -0.13 7.11 22.23
N LYS A 66 -1.11 6.20 22.17
CA LYS A 66 -1.76 5.71 20.95
C LYS A 66 -3.26 6.00 20.88
N LYS A 67 -3.84 6.54 21.96
CA LYS A 67 -5.25 6.93 21.99
C LYS A 67 -5.53 8.17 21.16
N GLY A 68 -6.80 8.39 20.83
CA GLY A 68 -7.30 9.63 20.23
C GLY A 68 -6.88 9.82 18.78
N GLY A 69 -6.73 8.72 18.01
CA GLY A 69 -6.43 8.79 16.59
C GLY A 69 -5.06 9.40 16.30
N TRP A 70 -3.99 8.90 16.92
CA TRP A 70 -2.64 9.46 16.78
C TRP A 70 -2.13 9.60 15.34
N LEU A 71 -2.63 8.80 14.38
CA LEU A 71 -2.34 8.90 12.94
C LEU A 71 -3.37 9.73 12.15
N LEU A 72 -4.49 10.07 12.78
CA LEU A 72 -5.59 10.86 12.23
C LEU A 72 -6.00 11.97 13.21
N PRO A 73 -5.07 12.86 13.60
CA PRO A 73 -5.39 13.92 14.55
C PRO A 73 -6.43 14.86 13.95
N GLU A 74 -7.45 15.20 14.75
CA GLU A 74 -8.60 15.99 14.29
C GLU A 74 -8.18 17.32 13.64
N ALA A 75 -7.16 17.99 14.20
CA ALA A 75 -6.63 19.25 13.67
C ALA A 75 -6.04 19.15 12.24
N LYS A 76 -5.65 17.95 11.78
CA LYS A 76 -5.11 17.72 10.42
C LYS A 76 -6.05 16.92 9.53
N ARG A 77 -7.24 16.51 10.00
CA ARG A 77 -8.13 15.61 9.26
C ARG A 77 -8.44 16.10 7.84
N ALA A 78 -8.78 17.39 7.70
CA ALA A 78 -9.07 17.98 6.38
C ALA A 78 -7.85 17.96 5.42
N GLU A 79 -6.64 18.18 5.94
CA GLU A 79 -5.40 18.14 5.15
C GLU A 79 -5.04 16.71 4.75
N ILE A 80 -5.22 15.76 5.68
CA ILE A 80 -5.07 14.32 5.46
C ILE A 80 -6.02 13.85 4.37
N ASP A 81 -7.31 14.19 4.47
CA ASP A 81 -8.32 13.80 3.49
C ASP A 81 -8.01 14.37 2.10
N ALA A 82 -7.68 15.67 2.03
CA ALA A 82 -7.31 16.32 0.78
C ALA A 82 -6.05 15.70 0.16
N MET A 83 -5.05 15.32 0.96
CA MET A 83 -3.84 14.67 0.43
C MET A 83 -4.12 13.24 -0.04
N ASN A 84 -4.83 12.46 0.76
CA ASN A 84 -5.17 11.09 0.43
C ASN A 84 -6.01 10.96 -0.83
N GLU A 85 -6.88 11.92 -1.14
CA GLU A 85 -7.70 11.91 -2.34
C GLU A 85 -6.85 11.81 -3.62
N TRP A 86 -5.91 12.75 -3.81
CA TRP A 86 -5.07 12.73 -5.01
C TRP A 86 -3.98 11.65 -4.92
N VAL A 87 -3.40 11.39 -3.75
CA VAL A 87 -2.41 10.30 -3.59
C VAL A 87 -3.05 8.96 -3.95
N TYR A 88 -4.30 8.73 -3.55
CA TYR A 88 -5.02 7.53 -3.95
C TYR A 88 -5.23 7.49 -5.46
N ASP A 89 -5.79 8.54 -6.05
CA ASP A 89 -6.18 8.53 -7.45
C ASP A 89 -4.98 8.41 -8.42
N THR A 90 -3.91 9.15 -8.16
CA THR A 90 -2.78 9.31 -9.08
C THR A 90 -1.55 8.49 -8.70
N VAL A 91 -1.45 8.00 -7.45
CA VAL A 91 -0.29 7.21 -7.00
C VAL A 91 -0.70 5.78 -6.63
N ASN A 92 -1.53 5.60 -5.59
CA ASN A 92 -1.88 4.26 -5.10
C ASN A 92 -2.63 3.46 -6.16
N ASN A 93 -3.64 4.06 -6.77
CA ASN A 93 -4.38 3.49 -7.90
C ASN A 93 -3.71 3.82 -9.25
N GLY A 94 -2.92 4.90 -9.32
CA GLY A 94 -2.23 5.32 -10.54
C GLY A 94 -1.31 4.26 -11.13
N VAL A 95 -0.55 3.55 -10.29
CA VAL A 95 0.31 2.44 -10.75
C VAL A 95 -0.50 1.29 -11.37
N TYR A 96 -1.70 1.01 -10.86
CA TYR A 96 -2.60 0.00 -11.42
C TYR A 96 -3.28 0.47 -12.70
N LYS A 97 -3.70 1.75 -12.77
CA LYS A 97 -4.21 2.37 -14.00
C LYS A 97 -3.18 2.25 -15.13
N ALA A 98 -1.90 2.50 -14.85
CA ALA A 98 -0.81 2.32 -15.82
C ALA A 98 -0.59 0.83 -16.16
N GLY A 99 -0.47 -0.02 -15.13
CA GLY A 99 -0.13 -1.44 -15.32
C GLY A 99 -1.18 -2.27 -16.04
N PHE A 100 -2.47 -1.93 -15.88
CA PHE A 100 -3.59 -2.61 -16.53
C PHE A 100 -4.13 -1.89 -17.76
N ALA A 101 -3.54 -0.78 -18.18
CA ALA A 101 -3.94 -0.10 -19.41
C ALA A 101 -3.85 -1.03 -20.63
N THR A 102 -4.91 -1.06 -21.42
CA THR A 102 -5.00 -1.86 -22.67
C THR A 102 -4.78 -1.02 -23.92
N SER A 103 -4.54 0.29 -23.77
CA SER A 103 -4.21 1.21 -24.86
C SER A 103 -3.06 2.15 -24.47
N GLN A 104 -2.29 2.59 -25.47
CA GLN A 104 -1.14 3.46 -25.26
C GLN A 104 -1.52 4.80 -24.60
N GLY A 105 -2.60 5.45 -25.07
CA GLY A 105 -3.03 6.74 -24.51
C GLY A 105 -3.50 6.65 -23.05
N ALA A 106 -4.15 5.54 -22.67
CA ALA A 106 -4.55 5.31 -21.28
C ALA A 106 -3.32 5.10 -20.38
N TYR A 107 -2.34 4.33 -20.86
CA TYR A 107 -1.05 4.15 -20.18
C TYR A 107 -0.31 5.48 -20.00
N GLU A 108 -0.15 6.26 -21.07
CA GLU A 108 0.56 7.55 -21.06
C GLU A 108 -0.09 8.57 -20.13
N SER A 109 -1.43 8.63 -20.13
CA SER A 109 -2.17 9.50 -19.20
C SER A 109 -1.95 9.10 -17.75
N ALA A 110 -2.05 7.79 -17.45
CA ALA A 110 -1.88 7.28 -16.08
C ALA A 110 -0.45 7.44 -15.56
N VAL A 111 0.54 7.11 -16.39
CA VAL A 111 1.96 7.24 -16.01
C VAL A 111 2.36 8.71 -15.91
N GLY A 112 1.85 9.60 -16.78
CA GLY A 112 2.07 11.03 -16.67
C GLY A 112 1.59 11.60 -15.33
N ALA A 113 0.33 11.34 -14.96
CA ALA A 113 -0.25 11.79 -13.69
C ALA A 113 0.49 11.22 -12.46
N LEU A 114 0.93 9.96 -12.54
CA LEU A 114 1.73 9.32 -11.51
C LEU A 114 3.06 10.06 -11.28
N PHE A 115 3.82 10.32 -12.34
CA PHE A 115 5.14 10.95 -12.22
C PHE A 115 5.06 12.43 -11.86
N GLU A 116 4.02 13.15 -12.28
CA GLU A 116 3.71 14.50 -11.77
C GLU A 116 3.48 14.47 -10.25
N SER A 117 2.69 13.49 -9.78
CA SER A 117 2.38 13.35 -8.36
C SER A 117 3.58 12.92 -7.52
N LEU A 118 4.45 12.05 -8.04
CA LEU A 118 5.73 11.73 -7.41
C LEU A 118 6.64 12.95 -7.32
N GLY A 119 6.68 13.80 -8.36
CA GLY A 119 7.41 15.08 -8.31
C GLY A 119 6.86 16.04 -7.24
N ARG A 120 5.53 16.10 -7.09
CA ARG A 120 4.88 16.88 -6.03
C ARG A 120 5.24 16.34 -4.63
N LEU A 121 5.16 15.02 -4.42
CA LEU A 121 5.52 14.38 -3.15
C LEU A 121 6.99 14.60 -2.80
N GLU A 122 7.88 14.50 -3.78
CA GLU A 122 9.30 14.79 -3.63
C GLU A 122 9.53 16.23 -3.15
N GLY A 123 8.86 17.21 -3.77
CA GLY A 123 8.93 18.61 -3.34
C GLY A 123 8.40 18.84 -1.91
N ILE A 124 7.31 18.18 -1.53
CA ILE A 124 6.74 18.24 -0.16
C ILE A 124 7.75 17.71 0.86
N LEU A 125 8.30 16.51 0.63
CA LEU A 125 9.26 15.89 1.53
C LEU A 125 10.58 16.68 1.57
N ALA A 126 11.07 17.18 0.45
CA ALA A 126 12.27 18.01 0.42
C ALA A 126 12.09 19.29 1.24
N GLY A 127 10.91 19.93 1.16
CA GLY A 127 10.57 21.13 1.93
C GLY A 127 10.39 20.90 3.44
N SER A 128 9.98 19.70 3.86
CA SER A 128 9.76 19.36 5.28
C SER A 128 10.98 18.75 5.98
N GLY A 129 12.12 18.62 5.29
CA GLY A 129 13.30 17.90 5.78
C GLY A 129 13.21 16.37 5.65
N GLY A 130 12.14 15.87 5.01
CA GLY A 130 11.98 14.50 4.55
C GLY A 130 11.49 13.50 5.59
N ARG A 131 10.99 13.97 6.74
CA ARG A 131 10.58 13.05 7.81
C ARG A 131 9.20 12.44 7.58
N TYR A 132 8.19 13.27 7.34
CA TYR A 132 6.81 12.86 7.03
C TYR A 132 6.15 13.87 6.08
N LEU A 133 5.03 13.47 5.48
CA LEU A 133 4.35 14.26 4.45
C LEU A 133 3.68 15.54 4.97
N LEU A 134 3.12 15.49 6.19
CA LEU A 134 2.38 16.60 6.80
C LEU A 134 3.08 17.18 8.04
N GLY A 135 4.40 17.32 7.96
CA GLY A 135 5.24 17.98 8.97
C GLY A 135 6.10 17.01 9.79
N SER A 136 6.15 17.22 11.10
CA SER A 136 7.08 16.52 12.01
C SER A 136 6.59 15.18 12.54
N GLU A 137 5.30 14.88 12.36
CA GLU A 137 4.63 13.70 12.89
C GLU A 137 4.03 12.86 11.76
N MET A 138 4.05 11.55 11.94
CA MET A 138 3.48 10.60 11.00
C MET A 138 1.95 10.67 11.03
N THR A 139 1.32 10.55 9.87
CA THR A 139 -0.14 10.48 9.73
C THR A 139 -0.54 9.28 8.87
N GLU A 140 -1.85 9.03 8.71
CA GLU A 140 -2.32 7.95 7.83
C GLU A 140 -1.85 8.11 6.38
N VAL A 141 -1.54 9.35 5.94
CA VAL A 141 -1.05 9.58 4.58
C VAL A 141 0.30 8.88 4.36
N ASP A 142 1.18 8.93 5.36
CA ASP A 142 2.48 8.24 5.29
C ASP A 142 2.29 6.72 5.21
N VAL A 143 1.36 6.17 6.01
CA VAL A 143 1.01 4.75 6.00
C VAL A 143 0.48 4.32 4.64
N ARG A 144 -0.46 5.09 4.08
CA ARG A 144 -1.09 4.80 2.78
C ARG A 144 -0.08 4.90 1.64
N LEU A 145 0.72 5.96 1.60
CA LEU A 145 1.75 6.15 0.58
C LEU A 145 2.82 5.06 0.66
N PHE A 146 3.25 4.67 1.86
CA PHE A 146 4.34 3.70 2.06
C PHE A 146 4.05 2.40 1.33
N THR A 147 2.81 1.91 1.44
CA THR A 147 2.42 0.64 0.83
C THR A 147 2.63 0.62 -0.69
N THR A 148 2.49 1.77 -1.37
CA THR A 148 2.80 1.90 -2.79
C THR A 148 4.30 2.08 -3.02
N VAL A 149 4.95 3.03 -2.33
CA VAL A 149 6.35 3.37 -2.61
C VAL A 149 7.29 2.20 -2.32
N VAL A 150 7.06 1.42 -1.26
CA VAL A 150 7.89 0.24 -0.94
C VAL A 150 7.83 -0.85 -2.02
N ARG A 151 6.77 -0.86 -2.83
CA ARG A 151 6.56 -1.81 -3.96
C ARG A 151 7.00 -1.23 -5.30
N PHE A 152 7.37 0.05 -5.35
CA PHE A 152 7.60 0.76 -6.60
C PHE A 152 8.76 0.17 -7.39
N ASP A 153 9.97 0.20 -6.83
CA ASP A 153 11.14 -0.34 -7.53
C ASP A 153 11.11 -1.87 -7.69
N PRO A 154 10.66 -2.67 -6.68
CA PRO A 154 10.65 -4.12 -6.81
C PRO A 154 9.60 -4.68 -7.76
N VAL A 155 8.55 -3.91 -8.06
CA VAL A 155 7.42 -4.36 -8.88
C VAL A 155 7.02 -3.33 -9.93
N TYR A 156 6.54 -2.15 -9.52
CA TYR A 156 5.80 -1.26 -10.42
C TYR A 156 6.63 -0.72 -11.58
N VAL A 157 7.93 -0.48 -11.36
CA VAL A 157 8.86 -0.05 -12.42
C VAL A 157 8.81 -0.99 -13.62
N GLN A 158 9.01 -2.30 -13.40
CA GLN A 158 9.05 -3.27 -14.49
C GLN A 158 7.66 -3.84 -14.82
N HIS A 159 6.94 -4.33 -13.80
CA HIS A 159 5.70 -5.08 -13.99
C HIS A 159 4.56 -4.19 -14.49
N PHE A 160 4.46 -2.96 -13.97
CA PHE A 160 3.45 -1.97 -14.39
C PHE A 160 3.98 -0.91 -15.35
N LYS A 161 5.24 -1.05 -15.79
CA LYS A 161 5.91 -0.11 -16.72
C LYS A 161 5.98 1.31 -16.15
N CYS A 162 5.96 1.50 -14.84
CA CYS A 162 6.12 2.82 -14.22
C CYS A 162 7.61 3.20 -14.18
N ASN A 163 8.23 3.37 -15.35
CA ASN A 163 9.69 3.36 -15.52
C ASN A 163 10.29 4.68 -16.04
N VAL A 164 9.58 5.81 -15.91
CA VAL A 164 10.15 7.14 -16.20
C VAL A 164 11.28 7.49 -15.21
N GLY A 165 11.20 6.95 -13.99
CA GLY A 165 12.22 7.05 -12.95
C GLY A 165 12.01 5.98 -11.87
N MET A 166 13.00 5.80 -11.00
CA MET A 166 12.99 4.88 -9.86
C MET A 166 13.07 5.67 -8.56
N ILE A 167 12.40 5.19 -7.51
CA ILE A 167 12.43 5.84 -6.20
C ILE A 167 13.86 5.95 -5.69
N ARG A 168 14.64 4.86 -5.76
CA ARG A 168 16.02 4.82 -5.25
C ARG A 168 17.04 5.72 -5.97
N HIS A 169 16.70 6.27 -7.14
CA HIS A 169 17.65 7.02 -7.98
C HIS A 169 17.21 8.45 -8.27
N ASP A 170 15.92 8.65 -8.55
CA ASP A 170 15.40 9.91 -9.09
C ASP A 170 14.65 10.74 -8.04
N TYR A 171 14.34 10.16 -6.88
CA TYR A 171 13.53 10.78 -5.82
C TYR A 171 14.24 10.72 -4.45
N PRO A 172 15.27 11.54 -4.22
CA PRO A 172 16.10 11.45 -3.01
C PRO A 172 15.31 11.67 -1.71
N ALA A 173 14.35 12.58 -1.66
CA ALA A 173 13.54 12.83 -0.47
C ALA A 173 12.56 11.68 -0.20
N ILE A 174 11.87 11.17 -1.24
CA ILE A 174 11.02 9.98 -1.11
C ILE A 174 11.85 8.75 -0.71
N HIS A 175 13.04 8.56 -1.30
CA HIS A 175 13.90 7.43 -0.97
C HIS A 175 14.37 7.48 0.50
N LYS A 176 14.75 8.67 0.98
CA LYS A 176 15.09 8.88 2.39
C LYS A 176 13.90 8.60 3.31
N TRP A 177 12.72 9.13 3.00
CA TRP A 177 11.48 8.89 3.73
C TRP A 177 11.11 7.39 3.77
N LEU A 178 11.17 6.70 2.62
CA LEU A 178 10.88 5.26 2.51
C LEU A 178 11.80 4.46 3.43
N ARG A 179 13.11 4.75 3.40
CA ARG A 179 14.10 4.06 4.23
C ARG A 179 13.91 4.38 5.71
N HIS A 180 13.56 5.62 6.07
CA HIS A 180 13.23 5.98 7.44
C HIS A 180 12.08 5.09 7.95
N LEU A 181 10.94 5.08 7.25
CA LEU A 181 9.79 4.27 7.64
C LEU A 181 10.17 2.79 7.72
N TYR A 182 10.79 2.24 6.66
CA TYR A 182 11.12 0.82 6.59
C TYR A 182 12.14 0.37 7.63
N TRP A 183 13.18 1.15 7.91
CA TRP A 183 14.29 0.69 8.76
C TRP A 183 14.23 1.20 10.20
N ASP A 184 13.58 2.32 10.49
CA ASP A 184 13.51 2.91 11.83
C ASP A 184 12.23 2.55 12.59
N ILE A 185 11.17 2.15 11.88
CA ILE A 185 9.87 1.86 12.48
C ILE A 185 9.51 0.38 12.24
N PRO A 186 9.60 -0.48 13.28
CA PRO A 186 9.44 -1.94 13.12
C PRO A 186 8.15 -2.36 12.42
N ALA A 187 7.04 -1.67 12.67
CA ALA A 187 5.74 -1.96 12.06
C ALA A 187 5.77 -1.96 10.52
N PHE A 188 6.59 -1.12 9.89
CA PHE A 188 6.72 -1.07 8.42
C PHE A 188 7.63 -2.19 7.90
N LYS A 189 8.74 -2.47 8.60
CA LYS A 189 9.67 -3.54 8.23
C LYS A 189 9.04 -4.92 8.33
N ASP A 190 8.45 -5.18 9.49
CA ASP A 190 8.05 -6.53 9.91
C ASP A 190 6.76 -6.97 9.19
N THR A 191 6.05 -6.03 8.57
CA THR A 191 4.86 -6.29 7.73
C THR A 191 5.18 -6.28 6.23
N THR A 192 6.44 -6.11 5.83
CA THR A 192 6.85 -6.06 4.41
C THR A 192 7.62 -7.33 4.02
N ASN A 193 6.96 -8.20 3.25
CA ASN A 193 7.57 -9.41 2.70
C ASN A 193 7.76 -9.29 1.18
N PHE A 194 8.99 -9.05 0.74
CA PHE A 194 9.32 -8.85 -0.68
C PHE A 194 9.14 -10.10 -1.54
N GLU A 195 9.31 -11.30 -0.98
CA GLU A 195 9.03 -12.54 -1.71
C GLU A 195 7.53 -12.64 -2.03
N HIS A 196 6.66 -12.40 -1.04
CA HIS A 196 5.21 -12.37 -1.24
C HIS A 196 4.81 -11.30 -2.23
N ILE A 197 5.36 -10.08 -2.10
CA ILE A 197 5.12 -8.97 -3.02
C ILE A 197 5.47 -9.38 -4.45
N LYS A 198 6.74 -9.73 -4.72
CA LYS A 198 7.21 -10.00 -6.09
C LYS A 198 6.50 -11.19 -6.71
N LYS A 199 6.30 -12.28 -5.95
CA LYS A 199 5.60 -13.48 -6.45
C LYS A 199 4.13 -13.20 -6.72
N HIS A 200 3.43 -12.45 -5.87
CA HIS A 200 2.03 -12.13 -6.11
C HIS A 200 1.84 -11.42 -7.45
N TYR A 201 2.49 -10.27 -7.66
CA TYR A 201 2.29 -9.50 -8.90
C TYR A 201 2.68 -10.29 -10.15
N THR A 202 3.85 -10.95 -10.11
CA THR A 202 4.41 -11.57 -11.31
C THR A 202 3.77 -12.92 -11.65
N LYS A 203 3.23 -13.66 -10.66
CA LYS A 203 2.58 -14.96 -10.89
C LYS A 203 1.07 -14.89 -11.01
N SER A 204 0.43 -13.84 -10.48
CA SER A 204 -1.03 -13.71 -10.54
C SER A 204 -1.51 -12.94 -11.78
N HIS A 205 -0.71 -12.02 -12.32
CA HIS A 205 -1.10 -11.20 -13.48
C HIS A 205 -0.59 -11.77 -14.80
N THR A 206 -1.08 -12.96 -15.20
CA THR A 206 -0.66 -13.64 -16.43
C THR A 206 -0.99 -12.85 -17.71
N GLN A 207 -1.96 -11.94 -17.67
CA GLN A 207 -2.26 -11.01 -18.76
C GLN A 207 -1.15 -9.96 -18.99
N ILE A 208 -0.34 -9.68 -17.96
CA ILE A 208 0.83 -8.79 -18.05
C ILE A 208 2.11 -9.61 -18.23
N ASN A 209 2.24 -10.72 -17.51
CA ASN A 209 3.42 -11.57 -17.48
C ASN A 209 3.06 -13.05 -17.76
N PRO A 210 2.87 -13.46 -19.03
CA PRO A 210 2.31 -14.76 -19.38
C PRO A 210 3.08 -15.97 -18.84
N HIS A 211 4.41 -15.87 -18.77
CA HIS A 211 5.26 -16.95 -18.27
C HIS A 211 5.43 -16.97 -16.75
N SER A 212 4.83 -16.02 -16.02
CA SER A 212 4.89 -15.95 -14.55
C SER A 212 6.31 -15.95 -13.97
N ILE A 213 7.27 -15.42 -14.74
CA ILE A 213 8.66 -15.28 -14.32
C ILE A 213 8.76 -14.11 -13.36
N THR A 214 9.32 -14.36 -12.17
CA THR A 214 9.55 -13.33 -11.16
C THR A 214 10.97 -12.77 -11.34
N PRO A 215 11.14 -11.45 -11.62
CA PRO A 215 12.46 -10.85 -11.73
C PRO A 215 13.28 -11.00 -10.44
N VAL A 216 14.58 -11.26 -10.59
CA VAL A 216 15.52 -11.33 -9.45
C VAL A 216 15.73 -9.94 -8.85
N GLY A 217 15.91 -8.93 -9.72
CA GLY A 217 16.15 -7.55 -9.33
C GLY A 217 14.89 -6.79 -8.91
N PRO A 218 15.07 -5.51 -8.55
CA PRO A 218 16.35 -4.89 -8.25
C PRO A 218 16.93 -5.45 -6.93
N LEU A 219 18.26 -5.50 -6.81
CA LEU A 219 18.94 -5.92 -5.59
C LEU A 219 19.71 -4.75 -4.98
N PRO A 220 19.60 -4.52 -3.66
CA PRO A 220 18.63 -5.11 -2.74
C PRO A 220 17.20 -4.60 -2.99
N ASP A 221 16.19 -5.27 -2.43
CA ASP A 221 14.79 -4.81 -2.56
C ASP A 221 14.63 -3.40 -1.94
N ILE A 222 15.23 -3.16 -0.76
CA ILE A 222 15.40 -1.83 -0.13
C ILE A 222 16.89 -1.58 0.14
N VAL A 223 17.36 -0.37 -0.20
CA VAL A 223 18.74 0.04 0.04
C VAL A 223 19.02 0.10 1.55
N PRO A 224 20.11 -0.55 2.03
CA PRO A 224 20.53 -0.49 3.43
C PRO A 224 20.79 0.93 3.93
N LYS A 225 20.65 1.12 5.24
CA LYS A 225 20.89 2.43 5.91
C LYS A 225 22.32 2.94 5.74
N ASP A 226 23.30 2.05 5.71
CA ASP A 226 24.73 2.36 5.63
C ASP A 226 25.20 2.78 4.23
N LYS A 227 24.29 2.82 3.24
CA LYS A 227 24.59 3.17 1.84
C LYS A 227 23.96 4.49 1.39
N GLU A 228 23.69 5.41 2.32
CA GLU A 228 23.35 6.81 2.00
C GLU A 228 24.60 7.63 1.68
#